data_AF-A0A962F7G8-F1
#
_entry.id   AF-A0A962F7G8-F1
#
_cell.length_a   1.000
_cell.length_b   1.000
_cell.length_c   1.000
_cell.angle_alpha   90.00
_cell.angle_beta   90.00
_cell.angle_gamma   90.00
#
_symmetry.space_group_name_H-M   'P 1'
#
loop_
_entity.id
_entity.type
_entity.pdbx_description
1 polymer ?
#
loop_
_entity_poly.entity_id
_entity_poly.type
_entity_poly.pdbx_seq_one_letter_code
_entity_poly.pdbx_strand_id
1 'polypeptide(L)'
;MRLSDALANVVRTPQNEGGAEIESLVEALRLDHHPDWAEVDKRLRGYWIVRWLCTDTWVGLKALYLDNMLVGYTKQIARKDGVEVKFLSAETADLVRAWLIECTDARPTQPEIATPNELAVEIDTTYSVPFTGQILDRQGFVGGKRADFIAGGKPTDCIDRTVRVRTPFTTEAVIPVDLYRMPIHVDGHWPLSPIASPQAHT
;
A
#
# COMPACT_ATOMS: atom_id res chain seq x y z
N MET A 1 -29.19 -9.29 19.03
CA MET A 1 -29.64 -8.92 17.67
C MET A 1 -29.04 -9.90 16.69
N ARG A 2 -29.79 -10.44 15.72
CA ARG A 2 -29.21 -11.31 14.68
C ARG A 2 -28.59 -10.46 13.58
N LEU A 3 -27.62 -11.02 12.85
CA LEU A 3 -26.99 -10.32 11.72
C LEU A 3 -28.02 -9.95 10.64
N SER A 4 -28.97 -10.84 10.36
CA SER A 4 -30.09 -10.59 9.45
C SER A 4 -30.87 -9.33 9.82
N ASP A 5 -31.15 -9.14 11.12
CA ASP A 5 -31.92 -8.00 11.61
C ASP A 5 -31.12 -6.71 11.45
N ALA A 6 -29.81 -6.76 11.73
CA ALA A 6 -28.91 -5.63 11.59
C ALA A 6 -28.74 -5.21 10.12
N LEU A 7 -28.60 -6.18 9.21
CA LEU A 7 -28.53 -5.93 7.77
C LEU A 7 -29.81 -5.31 7.22
N ALA A 8 -30.97 -5.80 7.66
CA ALA A 8 -32.26 -5.30 7.20
C ALA A 8 -32.55 -3.86 7.68
N ASN A 9 -31.97 -3.45 8.80
CA ASN A 9 -32.28 -2.18 9.47
C ASN A 9 -31.08 -1.21 9.53
N VAL A 10 -30.06 -1.41 8.70
CA VAL A 10 -28.90 -0.51 8.67
C VAL A 10 -29.32 0.90 8.26
N VAL A 11 -28.77 1.90 8.95
CA VAL A 11 -29.04 3.31 8.63
C VAL A 11 -28.28 3.69 7.35
N ARG A 12 -29.03 4.01 6.29
CA ARG A 12 -28.49 4.36 4.96
C ARG A 12 -28.47 5.87 4.77
N THR A 13 -27.48 6.53 5.36
CA THR A 13 -27.24 7.98 5.21
C THR A 13 -25.83 8.24 4.69
N PRO A 14 -25.56 9.40 4.07
CA PRO A 14 -24.21 9.76 3.61
C PRO A 14 -23.16 9.73 4.74
N GLN A 15 -23.55 10.05 5.98
CA GLN A 15 -22.64 10.03 7.13
C GLN A 15 -22.27 8.60 7.59
N ASN A 16 -23.06 7.60 7.20
CA ASN A 16 -22.84 6.19 7.55
C ASN A 16 -22.28 5.36 6.38
N GLU A 17 -22.00 5.99 5.23
CA GLU A 17 -21.37 5.33 4.08
C GLU A 17 -19.89 5.02 4.37
N GLY A 18 -19.41 3.88 3.88
CA GLY A 18 -18.08 3.34 4.19
C GLY A 18 -17.32 2.75 3.00
N GLY A 19 -17.76 2.99 1.77
CA GLY A 19 -17.22 2.37 0.56
C GLY A 19 -17.58 0.89 0.42
N ALA A 20 -17.68 0.41 -0.81
CA ALA A 20 -18.13 -0.95 -1.13
C ALA A 20 -17.02 -2.03 -1.12
N GLU A 21 -15.75 -1.64 -0.92
CA GLU A 21 -14.59 -2.57 -0.98
C GLU A 21 -14.45 -3.27 -2.34
N ILE A 22 -14.38 -2.48 -3.41
CA ILE A 22 -14.43 -2.94 -4.81
C ILE A 22 -13.34 -3.98 -5.10
N GLU A 23 -12.11 -3.78 -4.64
CA GLU A 23 -11.01 -4.73 -4.85
C GLU A 23 -11.34 -6.10 -4.24
N SER A 24 -11.88 -6.12 -3.02
CA SER A 24 -12.25 -7.35 -2.33
C SER A 24 -13.46 -8.04 -2.99
N LEU A 25 -14.36 -7.28 -3.62
CA LEU A 25 -15.44 -7.82 -4.44
C LEU A 25 -14.94 -8.47 -5.73
N VAL A 26 -14.00 -7.82 -6.41
CA VAL A 26 -13.32 -8.36 -7.62
C VAL A 26 -12.66 -9.69 -7.30
N GLU A 27 -11.91 -9.76 -6.19
CA GLU A 27 -11.28 -10.99 -5.71
C GLU A 27 -12.31 -12.07 -5.35
N ALA A 28 -13.32 -11.73 -4.53
CA ALA A 28 -14.35 -12.66 -4.09
C ALA A 28 -15.17 -13.27 -5.24
N LEU A 29 -15.38 -12.49 -6.31
CA LEU A 29 -16.11 -12.91 -7.51
C LEU A 29 -15.20 -13.45 -8.63
N ARG A 30 -13.88 -13.47 -8.41
CA ARG A 30 -12.86 -13.95 -9.35
C ARG A 30 -12.98 -13.28 -10.71
N LEU A 31 -13.02 -11.95 -10.70
CA LEU A 31 -13.04 -11.15 -11.93
C LEU A 31 -11.60 -10.90 -12.41
N ASP A 32 -11.37 -11.10 -13.71
CA ASP A 32 -10.05 -10.93 -14.33
C ASP A 32 -9.68 -9.46 -14.60
N HIS A 33 -10.66 -8.56 -14.45
CA HIS A 33 -10.51 -7.15 -14.75
C HIS A 33 -11.11 -6.30 -13.63
N HIS A 34 -10.50 -5.14 -13.41
CA HIS A 34 -11.04 -4.13 -12.50
C HIS A 34 -12.10 -3.31 -13.23
N PRO A 35 -13.28 -3.11 -12.62
CA PRO A 35 -14.30 -2.22 -13.18
C PRO A 35 -13.85 -0.77 -13.08
N ASP A 36 -14.48 0.12 -13.83
CA ASP A 36 -14.36 1.56 -13.60
C ASP A 36 -14.94 1.91 -12.23
N TRP A 37 -14.07 2.33 -11.31
CA TRP A 37 -14.45 2.66 -9.94
C TRP A 37 -15.46 3.79 -9.88
N ALA A 38 -15.40 4.76 -10.81
CA ALA A 38 -16.34 5.86 -10.86
C ALA A 38 -17.75 5.41 -11.28
N GLU A 39 -17.86 4.36 -12.10
CA GLU A 39 -19.16 3.74 -12.43
C GLU A 39 -19.68 2.88 -11.28
N VAL A 40 -18.80 2.13 -10.62
CA VAL A 40 -19.17 1.29 -9.48
C VAL A 40 -19.71 2.12 -8.33
N ASP A 41 -19.00 3.20 -7.99
CA ASP A 41 -19.35 4.16 -6.95
C ASP A 41 -20.63 4.94 -7.26
N LYS A 42 -21.37 4.70 -8.35
CA LYS A 42 -22.71 5.28 -8.54
C LYS A 42 -23.81 4.44 -7.92
N ARG A 43 -23.69 3.12 -7.99
CA ARG A 43 -24.80 2.17 -7.73
C ARG A 43 -24.52 1.23 -6.57
N LEU A 44 -23.26 0.86 -6.34
CA LEU A 44 -22.88 -0.03 -5.25
C LEU A 44 -22.42 0.78 -4.03
N ARG A 45 -23.06 0.53 -2.88
CA ARG A 45 -22.85 1.27 -1.63
C ARG A 45 -22.57 0.33 -0.49
N GLY A 46 -21.63 0.71 0.38
CA GLY A 46 -21.38 0.05 1.67
C GLY A 46 -21.81 0.95 2.83
N TYR A 47 -22.60 0.43 3.76
CA TYR A 47 -23.03 1.15 4.97
C TYR A 47 -22.57 0.42 6.23
N TRP A 48 -21.99 1.16 7.19
CA TRP A 48 -21.51 0.56 8.43
C TRP A 48 -22.65 0.00 9.28
N ILE A 49 -22.49 -1.24 9.71
CA ILE A 49 -23.30 -1.86 10.78
C ILE A 49 -22.57 -1.69 12.11
N VAL A 50 -21.27 -2.00 12.12
CA VAL A 50 -20.36 -1.78 13.26
C VAL A 50 -19.03 -1.32 12.68
N ARG A 51 -18.43 -0.31 13.29
CA ARG A 51 -17.09 0.16 12.92
C ARG A 51 -16.25 0.51 14.14
N TRP A 52 -14.95 0.33 14.03
CA TRP A 52 -13.97 0.82 15.00
C TRP A 52 -12.73 1.32 14.26
N LEU A 53 -11.96 2.18 14.92
CA LEU A 53 -10.71 2.68 14.37
C LEU A 53 -9.59 1.70 14.72
N CYS A 54 -8.98 1.09 13.71
CA CYS A 54 -7.77 0.29 13.84
C CYS A 54 -6.60 1.13 13.32
N THR A 55 -5.77 1.63 14.24
CA THR A 55 -4.72 2.65 13.99
C THR A 55 -5.26 3.92 13.33
N ASP A 56 -5.25 3.94 12.01
CA ASP A 56 -5.51 5.06 11.10
C ASP A 56 -6.58 4.71 10.06
N THR A 57 -7.25 3.56 10.20
CA THR A 57 -8.24 3.06 9.24
C THR A 57 -9.51 2.59 9.97
N TRP A 58 -10.67 2.99 9.47
CA TRP A 58 -11.95 2.46 9.95
C TRP A 58 -12.15 1.05 9.40
N VAL A 59 -12.30 0.09 10.30
CA VAL A 59 -12.59 -1.31 9.96
C VAL A 59 -13.86 -1.75 10.65
N GLY A 60 -14.41 -2.89 10.23
CA GLY A 60 -15.61 -3.47 10.83
C GLY A 60 -16.49 -4.20 9.85
N LEU A 61 -17.80 -4.10 10.05
CA LEU A 61 -18.83 -4.80 9.30
C LEU A 61 -19.68 -3.81 8.51
N LYS A 62 -19.81 -4.01 7.19
CA LYS A 62 -20.62 -3.18 6.30
C LYS A 62 -21.67 -4.00 5.56
N ALA A 63 -22.86 -3.45 5.41
CA ALA A 63 -23.89 -3.97 4.52
C ALA A 63 -23.67 -3.44 3.09
N LEU A 64 -23.73 -4.31 2.09
CA LEU A 64 -23.57 -3.95 0.68
C LEU A 64 -24.93 -3.84 -0.02
N TYR A 65 -25.14 -2.75 -0.75
CA TYR A 65 -26.34 -2.50 -1.53
C TYR A 65 -26.00 -2.17 -2.98
N LEU A 66 -26.62 -2.86 -3.93
CA LEU A 66 -26.61 -2.50 -5.34
C LEU A 66 -28.00 -1.96 -5.70
N ASP A 67 -28.09 -0.71 -6.17
CA ASP A 67 -29.36 -0.03 -6.49
C ASP A 67 -30.40 -0.11 -5.36
N ASN A 68 -29.96 0.13 -4.13
CA ASN A 68 -30.76 0.04 -2.90
C ASN A 68 -31.25 -1.38 -2.53
N MET A 69 -30.83 -2.43 -3.23
CA MET A 69 -31.07 -3.83 -2.88
C MET A 69 -29.91 -4.38 -2.07
N LEU A 70 -30.20 -4.96 -0.90
CA LEU A 70 -29.18 -5.61 -0.07
C LEU A 70 -28.65 -6.86 -0.79
N VAL A 71 -27.34 -6.91 -1.07
CA VAL A 71 -26.71 -8.01 -1.83
C VAL A 71 -25.76 -8.84 -1.00
N GLY A 72 -25.24 -8.29 0.11
CA GLY A 72 -24.26 -8.97 0.96
C GLY A 72 -23.72 -8.09 2.07
N TYR A 73 -22.57 -8.48 2.60
CA TYR A 73 -21.83 -7.71 3.59
C TYR A 73 -20.32 -7.93 3.44
N THR A 74 -19.54 -6.99 3.98
CA THR A 74 -18.09 -7.13 4.14
C THR A 74 -17.69 -7.06 5.60
N LYS A 75 -16.61 -7.76 5.97
CA LYS A 75 -16.07 -7.77 7.33
C LYS A 75 -14.55 -7.67 7.30
N GLN A 76 -14.00 -6.73 8.07
CA GLN A 76 -12.57 -6.58 8.29
C GLN A 76 -12.31 -6.37 9.79
N ILE A 77 -11.40 -7.15 10.38
CA ILE A 77 -11.14 -7.12 11.83
C ILE A 77 -10.02 -6.13 12.18
N ALA A 78 -8.93 -6.12 11.41
CA ALA A 78 -7.82 -5.19 11.56
C ALA A 78 -7.43 -4.57 10.21
N ARG A 79 -6.75 -3.41 10.24
CA ARG A 79 -6.30 -2.69 9.04
C ARG A 79 -5.50 -3.56 8.05
N LYS A 80 -4.75 -4.52 8.58
CA LYS A 80 -3.87 -5.41 7.80
C LYS A 80 -4.48 -6.76 7.51
N ASP A 81 -5.72 -6.99 7.93
CA ASP A 81 -6.46 -8.18 7.56
C ASP A 81 -7.14 -7.98 6.21
N GLY A 82 -7.29 -9.08 5.48
CA GLY A 82 -8.14 -9.12 4.29
C GLY A 82 -9.60 -8.80 4.63
N VAL A 83 -10.31 -8.26 3.66
CA VAL A 83 -11.74 -8.01 3.77
C VAL A 83 -12.49 -9.28 3.35
N GLU A 84 -13.24 -9.86 4.28
CA GLU A 84 -14.13 -10.98 3.98
C GLU A 84 -15.41 -10.45 3.31
N VAL A 85 -15.74 -10.96 2.13
CA VAL A 85 -16.99 -10.64 1.41
C VAL A 85 -17.94 -11.84 1.48
N LYS A 86 -19.20 -11.58 1.82
CA LYS A 86 -20.27 -12.60 1.85
C LYS A 86 -21.52 -12.08 1.17
N PHE A 87 -21.99 -12.80 0.16
CA PHE A 87 -23.27 -12.53 -0.50
C PHE A 87 -24.41 -13.21 0.25
N LEU A 88 -25.61 -12.63 0.16
CA LEU A 88 -26.80 -13.21 0.77
C LEU A 88 -27.22 -14.52 0.11
N SER A 89 -27.00 -14.64 -1.19
CA SER A 89 -27.29 -15.84 -1.95
C SER A 89 -26.40 -15.93 -3.21
N ALA A 90 -26.49 -17.04 -3.94
CA ALA A 90 -25.81 -17.18 -5.22
C ALA A 90 -26.35 -16.17 -6.25
N GLU A 91 -27.67 -15.92 -6.23
CA GLU A 91 -28.33 -14.98 -7.15
C GLU A 91 -27.85 -13.55 -6.93
N THR A 92 -27.65 -13.11 -5.68
CA THR A 92 -27.11 -11.77 -5.42
C THR A 92 -25.64 -11.68 -5.79
N ALA A 93 -24.86 -12.76 -5.65
CA ALA A 93 -23.48 -12.81 -6.12
C ALA A 93 -23.40 -12.70 -7.65
N ASP A 94 -24.20 -13.47 -8.39
CA ASP A 94 -24.25 -13.45 -9.85
C ASP A 94 -24.70 -12.10 -10.39
N LEU A 95 -25.67 -11.46 -9.74
CA LEU A 95 -26.15 -10.14 -10.09
C LEU A 95 -25.06 -9.06 -9.91
N VAL A 96 -24.34 -9.06 -8.78
CA VAL A 96 -23.22 -8.15 -8.57
C VAL A 96 -22.10 -8.44 -9.58
N ARG A 97 -21.80 -9.72 -9.84
CA ARG A 97 -20.78 -10.13 -10.80
C ARG A 97 -21.07 -9.64 -12.21
N ALA A 98 -22.28 -9.88 -12.72
CA ALA A 98 -22.70 -9.45 -14.05
C ALA A 98 -22.58 -7.93 -14.20
N TRP A 99 -23.06 -7.19 -13.19
CA TRP A 99 -22.98 -5.74 -13.20
C TRP A 99 -21.53 -5.20 -13.13
N LEU A 100 -20.65 -5.77 -12.30
CA LEU A 100 -19.24 -5.36 -12.26
C LEU A 100 -18.54 -5.61 -13.60
N ILE A 101 -18.89 -6.68 -14.31
CA ILE A 101 -18.38 -6.95 -15.66
C ILE A 101 -18.88 -5.87 -16.64
N GLU A 102 -20.14 -5.44 -16.56
CA GLU A 102 -20.65 -4.31 -17.37
C GLU A 102 -19.92 -2.99 -17.08
N CYS A 103 -19.50 -2.77 -15.83
CA CYS A 103 -18.69 -1.62 -15.43
C CYS A 103 -17.23 -1.71 -15.89
N THR A 104 -16.80 -2.83 -16.43
CA THR A 104 -15.46 -2.96 -16.99
C THR A 104 -15.46 -2.30 -18.37
N ASP A 105 -15.08 -1.04 -18.41
CA ASP A 105 -14.84 -0.34 -19.66
C ASP A 105 -13.78 -1.17 -20.40
N ALA A 106 -14.14 -1.79 -21.53
CA ALA A 106 -13.28 -2.71 -22.28
C ALA A 106 -12.12 -1.98 -23.00
N ARG A 107 -11.56 -0.96 -22.37
CA ARG A 107 -10.32 -0.33 -22.79
C ARG A 107 -9.20 -1.13 -22.14
N PRO A 108 -8.50 -2.00 -22.88
CA PRO A 108 -7.23 -2.48 -22.40
C PRO A 108 -6.36 -1.25 -22.15
N THR A 109 -6.10 -0.93 -20.89
CA THR A 109 -4.97 -0.10 -20.55
C THR A 109 -3.77 -0.88 -21.06
N GLN A 110 -3.17 -0.39 -22.14
CA GLN A 110 -1.92 -0.97 -22.59
C GLN A 110 -0.95 -0.84 -21.43
N PRO A 111 -0.24 -1.93 -21.05
CA PRO A 111 0.78 -1.81 -20.04
C PRO A 111 1.78 -0.76 -20.47
N GLU A 112 2.20 0.11 -19.56
CA GLU A 112 3.34 0.99 -19.82
C GLU A 112 4.58 0.11 -19.96
N ILE A 113 5.11 0.05 -21.18
CA ILE A 113 6.34 -0.70 -21.48
C ILE A 113 7.49 0.28 -21.38
N ALA A 114 8.42 0.00 -20.45
CA ALA A 114 9.64 0.78 -20.33
C ALA A 114 10.37 0.83 -21.69
N THR A 115 10.62 2.05 -22.16
CA THR A 115 11.37 2.32 -23.38
C THR A 115 12.85 2.01 -23.18
N PRO A 116 13.62 1.73 -24.26
CA PRO A 116 15.06 1.58 -24.16
C PRO A 116 15.76 2.77 -23.50
N ASN A 117 15.22 3.99 -23.64
CA ASN A 117 15.76 5.18 -23.01
C ASN A 117 15.54 5.17 -21.49
N GLU A 118 14.38 4.73 -21.01
CA GLU A 118 14.09 4.58 -19.57
C GLU A 118 14.94 3.49 -18.94
N LEU A 119 15.19 2.39 -19.67
CA LEU A 119 16.08 1.32 -19.23
C LEU A 119 17.56 1.70 -19.29
N ALA A 120 17.92 2.70 -20.10
CA ALA A 120 19.29 3.21 -20.22
C ALA A 120 19.62 4.31 -19.19
N VAL A 121 18.66 4.73 -18.36
CA VAL A 121 18.93 5.68 -17.28
C VAL A 121 19.92 5.07 -16.29
N GLU A 122 21.05 5.74 -16.09
CA GLU A 122 22.01 5.36 -15.05
C GLU A 122 21.37 5.54 -13.67
N ILE A 123 21.18 4.42 -12.96
CA ILE A 123 20.81 4.44 -11.54
C ILE A 123 22.07 4.59 -10.69
N ASP A 124 21.98 5.36 -9.60
CA ASP A 124 23.08 5.46 -8.65
C ASP A 124 23.35 4.07 -8.03
N THR A 125 24.61 3.77 -7.76
CA THR A 125 25.08 2.58 -7.03
C THR A 125 24.66 2.56 -5.56
N THR A 126 24.07 3.65 -5.06
CA THR A 126 23.60 3.78 -3.69
C THR A 126 22.23 4.44 -3.59
N TYR A 127 21.52 4.20 -2.50
CA TYR A 127 20.24 4.82 -2.20
C TYR A 127 20.15 5.21 -0.72
N SER A 128 19.30 6.18 -0.39
CA SER A 128 18.99 6.56 0.99
C SER A 128 17.53 6.23 1.30
N VAL A 129 17.24 5.95 2.57
CA VAL A 129 15.87 5.77 3.07
C VAL A 129 15.49 6.91 4.01
N PRO A 130 14.21 7.29 4.06
CA PRO A 130 13.76 8.37 4.92
C PRO A 130 13.69 8.02 6.41
N PHE A 131 13.73 6.73 6.76
CA PHE A 131 13.50 6.25 8.13
C PHE A 131 14.53 5.22 8.57
N THR A 132 14.99 5.34 9.81
CA THR A 132 15.98 4.44 10.42
C THR A 132 15.54 2.98 10.44
N GLY A 133 14.24 2.71 10.64
CA GLY A 133 13.67 1.36 10.62
C GLY A 133 13.68 0.68 9.25
N GLN A 134 14.03 1.41 8.18
CA GLN A 134 14.13 0.89 6.82
C GLN A 134 15.59 0.61 6.41
N ILE A 135 16.54 0.77 7.34
CA ILE A 135 17.93 0.42 7.08
C ILE A 135 18.06 -1.09 7.14
N LEU A 136 18.35 -1.68 5.98
CA LEU A 136 18.48 -3.13 5.81
C LEU A 136 19.93 -3.58 5.82
N ASP A 137 20.88 -2.65 5.72
CA ASP A 137 22.30 -2.95 5.63
C ASP A 137 23.12 -2.26 6.73
N ARG A 138 24.00 -3.04 7.36
CA ARG A 138 24.93 -2.56 8.37
C ARG A 138 26.11 -1.81 7.76
N GLN A 139 26.33 -1.92 6.46
CA GLN A 139 27.42 -1.26 5.76
C GLN A 139 26.84 -0.33 4.69
N GLY A 140 27.42 0.86 4.60
CA GLY A 140 26.95 1.90 3.68
C GLY A 140 28.00 2.98 3.48
N PHE A 141 27.55 4.16 3.07
CA PHE A 141 28.40 5.30 2.77
C PHE A 141 27.87 6.59 3.40
N VAL A 142 28.79 7.44 3.85
CA VAL A 142 28.52 8.79 4.34
C VAL A 142 29.51 9.73 3.66
N GLY A 143 29.01 10.69 2.88
CA GLY A 143 29.87 11.57 2.08
C GLY A 143 30.82 10.80 1.15
N GLY A 144 30.35 9.70 0.56
CA GLY A 144 31.11 8.82 -0.32
C GLY A 144 32.10 7.87 0.36
N LYS A 145 32.28 7.96 1.68
CA LYS A 145 33.19 7.08 2.45
C LYS A 145 32.41 5.94 3.07
N ARG A 146 32.99 4.74 3.08
CA ARG A 146 32.40 3.59 3.79
C ARG A 146 32.11 3.94 5.24
N ALA A 147 30.99 3.45 5.75
CA ALA A 147 30.59 3.60 7.13
C ALA A 147 29.79 2.38 7.58
N ASP A 148 29.98 1.98 8.83
CA ASP A 148 29.19 0.94 9.46
C ASP A 148 28.03 1.58 10.23
N PHE A 149 26.81 1.15 9.95
CA PHE A 149 25.65 1.43 10.77
C PHE A 149 25.75 0.68 12.10
N ILE A 150 25.70 1.45 13.19
CA ILE A 150 25.82 0.95 14.55
C ILE A 150 24.43 0.75 15.14
N ALA A 151 23.58 1.78 15.05
CA ALA A 151 22.21 1.77 15.55
C ALA A 151 21.39 2.88 14.88
N GLY A 152 20.07 2.70 14.83
CA GLY A 152 19.15 3.82 14.61
C GLY A 152 19.13 4.71 15.86
N GLY A 153 18.28 5.72 15.87
CA GLY A 153 17.99 6.43 17.11
C GLY A 153 17.15 5.58 18.07
N LYS A 154 16.02 6.08 18.56
CA LYS A 154 15.23 5.31 19.54
C LYS A 154 14.63 4.03 18.91
N PRO A 155 14.87 2.82 19.48
CA PRO A 155 14.38 1.55 18.92
C PRO A 155 12.85 1.45 18.77
N THR A 156 12.11 2.32 19.47
CA THR A 156 10.65 2.32 19.51
C THR A 156 10.00 3.20 18.45
N ASP A 157 10.75 4.11 17.82
CA ASP A 157 10.20 5.04 16.83
C ASP A 157 10.79 4.76 15.46
N CYS A 158 10.02 4.06 14.62
CA CYS A 158 10.30 3.87 13.19
C CYS A 158 10.31 5.20 12.38
N ILE A 159 10.17 6.33 13.06
CA ILE A 159 10.12 7.69 12.51
C ILE A 159 11.43 8.45 12.79
N ASP A 160 12.34 7.89 13.60
CA ASP A 160 13.62 8.55 13.89
C ASP A 160 14.38 8.77 12.58
N ARG A 161 14.87 10.00 12.41
CA ARG A 161 15.57 10.49 11.22
C ARG A 161 17.06 10.62 11.45
N THR A 162 17.58 10.01 12.51
CA THR A 162 19.01 10.03 12.82
C THR A 162 19.58 8.62 13.00
N VAL A 163 20.79 8.42 12.51
CA VAL A 163 21.52 7.15 12.62
C VAL A 163 22.86 7.38 13.30
N ARG A 164 23.31 6.38 14.05
CA ARG A 164 24.68 6.31 14.53
C ARG A 164 25.51 5.46 13.58
N VAL A 165 26.57 6.05 13.06
CA VAL A 165 27.48 5.41 12.11
C VAL A 165 28.91 5.47 12.63
N ARG A 166 29.75 4.52 12.20
CA ARG A 166 31.19 4.51 12.44
C ARG A 166 31.91 4.58 11.10
N THR A 167 32.79 5.56 10.95
CA THR A 167 33.64 5.65 9.76
C THR A 167 34.99 4.94 9.99
N PRO A 168 35.72 4.54 8.93
CA PRO A 168 37.04 3.90 9.03
C PRO A 168 38.07 4.66 9.85
N PHE A 169 37.89 5.98 10.02
CA PHE A 169 38.78 6.86 10.78
C PHE A 169 38.29 7.11 12.22
N THR A 170 37.50 6.17 12.77
CA THR A 170 37.25 5.93 14.21
C THR A 170 36.33 6.86 15.00
N THR A 171 35.71 7.88 14.41
CA THR A 171 34.68 8.65 15.13
C THR A 171 33.29 8.07 14.88
N GLU A 172 32.61 7.63 15.93
CA GLU A 172 31.16 7.43 15.89
C GLU A 172 30.49 8.79 15.76
N ALA A 173 29.57 8.91 14.81
CA ALA A 173 28.83 10.14 14.59
C ALA A 173 27.33 9.85 14.52
N VAL A 174 26.53 10.77 15.06
CA VAL A 174 25.09 10.80 14.83
C VAL A 174 24.83 11.72 13.65
N ILE A 175 24.22 11.20 12.60
CA ILE A 175 23.92 11.94 11.37
C ILE A 175 22.44 11.79 11.00
N PRO A 176 21.88 12.72 10.24
CA PRO A 176 20.61 12.51 9.54
C PRO A 176 20.63 11.23 8.68
N VAL A 177 19.53 10.48 8.67
CA VAL A 177 19.41 9.18 7.97
C VAL A 177 19.53 9.29 6.45
N ASP A 178 19.11 10.42 5.88
CA ASP A 178 19.23 10.73 4.46
C ASP A 178 20.67 10.94 3.99
N LEU A 179 21.60 11.20 4.92
CA LEU A 179 23.04 11.24 4.64
C LEU A 179 23.71 9.86 4.64
N TYR A 180 23.03 8.82 5.14
CA TYR A 180 23.50 7.45 5.05
C TYR A 180 22.98 6.78 3.78
N ARG A 181 23.91 6.36 2.93
CA ARG A 181 23.64 5.74 1.63
C ARG A 181 23.90 4.24 1.71
N MET A 182 22.88 3.43 1.51
CA MET A 182 23.00 1.98 1.38
C MET A 182 23.41 1.60 -0.05
N PRO A 183 24.22 0.55 -0.23
CA PRO A 183 24.54 0.05 -1.56
C PRO A 183 23.32 -0.57 -2.23
N ILE A 184 23.15 -0.37 -3.53
CA ILE A 184 22.27 -1.23 -4.32
C ILE A 184 22.99 -2.56 -4.54
N HIS A 185 22.37 -3.65 -4.08
CA HIS A 185 22.90 -4.99 -4.28
C HIS A 185 22.50 -5.51 -5.66
N VAL A 186 23.45 -5.49 -6.60
CA VAL A 186 23.33 -6.13 -7.92
C VAL A 186 24.36 -7.25 -7.97
N ASP A 187 23.94 -8.45 -8.38
CA ASP A 187 24.80 -9.64 -8.54
C ASP A 187 25.59 -10.09 -7.29
N GLY A 188 25.14 -9.72 -6.09
CA GLY A 188 25.77 -10.15 -4.82
C GLY A 188 27.16 -9.54 -4.57
N HIS A 189 27.57 -8.55 -5.36
CA HIS A 189 28.84 -7.86 -5.19
C HIS A 189 28.65 -6.50 -4.51
N TRP A 190 29.53 -6.19 -3.55
CA TRP A 190 29.56 -4.87 -2.93
C TRP A 190 30.07 -3.83 -3.93
N PRO A 191 29.38 -2.71 -4.15
CA PRO A 191 29.94 -1.64 -4.97
C PRO A 191 31.24 -1.14 -4.32
N LEU A 192 32.33 -1.17 -5.07
CA LEU A 192 33.67 -0.93 -4.52
C LEU A 192 33.84 0.50 -3.98
N SER A 193 33.05 1.47 -4.45
CA SER A 193 32.76 2.80 -3.88
C SER A 193 31.62 3.42 -4.70
N PRO A 194 30.83 4.38 -4.16
CA PRO A 194 29.95 5.19 -4.99
C PRO A 194 30.80 5.94 -6.01
N ILE A 195 30.38 5.88 -7.28
CA ILE A 195 30.96 6.73 -8.33
C ILE A 195 30.62 8.17 -7.95
N ALA A 196 31.62 9.04 -7.81
CA ALA A 196 31.36 10.45 -7.53
C ALA A 196 30.45 11.00 -8.64
N SER A 197 29.27 11.49 -8.29
CA SER A 197 28.37 12.14 -9.25
C SER A 197 29.14 13.24 -9.98
N PRO A 198 29.08 13.32 -11.32
CA PRO A 198 29.68 14.43 -12.04
C PRO A 198 29.07 15.72 -11.50
N GLN A 199 29.93 16.65 -11.06
CA GLN A 199 29.49 17.97 -10.63
C GLN A 199 28.68 18.60 -11.77
N ALA A 200 27.45 18.99 -11.48
CA ALA A 200 26.65 19.79 -12.39
C ALA A 200 27.41 21.09 -12.67
N HIS A 201 28.01 21.20 -13.86
CA HIS A 201 28.55 22.45 -14.34
C HIS A 201 27.37 23.39 -14.63
N THR A 202 27.21 24.40 -13.78
CA THR A 202 26.46 25.63 -14.05
C THR A 202 27.10 26.44 -15.15
#